data_AF-A0A6N6WPD8-F1
#
_entry.id   AF-A0A6N6WPD8-F1
#
_cell.length_a   1.000
_cell.length_b   1.000
_cell.length_c   1.000
_cell.angle_alpha   90.00
_cell.angle_beta   90.00
_cell.angle_gamma   90.00
#
_symmetry.space_group_name_H-M   'P 1'
#
loop_
_entity.id
_entity.type
_entity.pdbx_description
1 polymer ?
#
loop_
_entity_poly.entity_id
_entity_poly.type
_entity_poly.pdbx_seq_one_letter_code
_entity_poly.pdbx_strand_id
1 'polypeptide(L)'
;MGCELDGSVANAVSYDSAAHNQVTLGGSASAPKVKLTNLQDGELSATSSDAVTGAQLWNTNQQVANLNQAVQNQQSTGSSALAIDTSGAPAATATGSGAIAMGGGAQASGDNSVALGAGSVADQANTVSVGSPGNERRITNVADGQGPTDAVNMRQFQQGLGSVARNAYSGVAAATALTMIPEVDPGKTLAVGIAGGNYKGYQAVALGASARITANLKVKIGAGISAADTTYGAGASYQW
;
A
#
# COMPACT_ATOMS: atom_id res chain seq x y z
N MET A 1 0.46 -80.79 -32.86
CA MET A 1 0.56 -80.25 -34.23
C MET A 1 -0.28 -78.99 -34.30
N GLY A 2 0.32 -77.84 -33.99
CA GLY A 2 -0.28 -76.55 -34.31
C GLY A 2 0.14 -76.20 -35.73
N CYS A 3 -0.80 -76.08 -36.66
CA CYS A 3 -0.51 -75.57 -37.99
C CYS A 3 -0.27 -74.05 -37.84
N GLU A 4 0.98 -73.60 -37.84
CA GLU A 4 1.28 -72.20 -38.14
C GLU A 4 0.90 -71.96 -39.60
N LEU A 5 -0.04 -71.06 -39.83
CA LEU A 5 -0.39 -70.58 -41.16
C LEU A 5 0.74 -69.65 -41.62
N ASP A 6 1.78 -70.20 -42.23
CA ASP A 6 2.92 -69.45 -42.79
C ASP A 6 2.58 -68.79 -44.15
N GLY A 7 1.33 -68.38 -44.33
CA GLY A 7 0.78 -67.86 -45.57
C GLY A 7 0.16 -66.49 -45.39
N SER A 8 0.66 -65.50 -46.16
CA SER A 8 0.09 -64.15 -46.21
C SER A 8 -1.37 -64.21 -46.71
N VAL A 9 -2.32 -64.03 -45.80
CA VAL A 9 -3.74 -63.87 -46.16
C VAL A 9 -3.95 -62.42 -46.57
N ALA A 10 -4.58 -62.21 -47.73
CA ALA A 10 -4.87 -60.87 -48.22
C ALA A 10 -5.67 -60.05 -47.18
N ASN A 11 -5.22 -58.83 -46.89
CA ASN A 11 -5.82 -57.88 -45.94
C ASN A 11 -5.76 -58.28 -44.45
N ALA A 12 -4.94 -59.28 -44.06
CA ALA A 12 -4.71 -59.61 -42.66
C ALA A 12 -3.62 -58.72 -42.03
N VAL A 13 -3.73 -58.48 -40.72
CA VAL A 13 -2.67 -57.86 -39.90
C VAL A 13 -1.84 -58.98 -39.26
N SER A 14 -0.52 -58.95 -39.46
CA SER A 14 0.41 -59.92 -38.87
C SER A 14 1.26 -59.27 -37.78
N TYR A 15 1.56 -60.02 -36.73
CA TYR A 15 2.57 -59.65 -35.75
C TYR A 15 3.98 -59.80 -36.32
N ASP A 16 4.93 -59.05 -35.77
CA ASP A 16 6.33 -59.06 -36.21
C ASP A 16 7.06 -60.36 -35.82
N SER A 17 6.59 -61.05 -34.77
CA SER A 17 7.11 -62.34 -34.33
C SER A 17 6.07 -63.15 -33.56
N ALA A 18 6.39 -64.42 -33.27
CA ALA A 18 5.55 -65.32 -32.47
C ALA A 18 5.33 -64.85 -31.01
N ALA A 19 6.06 -63.83 -30.55
CA ALA A 19 5.87 -63.25 -29.21
C ALA A 19 4.66 -62.29 -29.11
N HIS A 20 4.04 -61.91 -30.24
CA HIS A 20 2.83 -61.06 -30.31
C HIS A 20 2.91 -59.72 -29.56
N ASN A 21 4.11 -59.16 -29.40
CA ASN A 21 4.33 -57.90 -28.68
C ASN A 21 4.37 -56.67 -29.60
N GLN A 22 4.41 -56.85 -30.93
CA GLN A 22 4.56 -55.77 -31.89
C GLN A 22 3.91 -56.07 -33.24
N VAL A 23 3.34 -55.02 -33.85
CA VAL A 23 2.91 -54.98 -35.26
C VAL A 23 3.59 -53.77 -35.91
N THR A 24 4.37 -53.99 -36.96
CA THR A 24 4.96 -52.94 -37.78
C THR A 24 4.17 -52.74 -39.07
N LEU A 25 3.41 -51.65 -39.14
CA LEU A 25 2.66 -51.29 -40.35
C LEU A 25 3.61 -50.89 -41.50
N GLY A 26 3.38 -51.43 -42.69
CA GLY A 26 4.21 -51.18 -43.88
C GLY A 26 5.36 -52.18 -44.09
N GLY A 27 5.48 -53.20 -43.23
CA GLY A 27 6.36 -54.36 -43.44
C GLY A 27 7.84 -54.16 -43.07
N SER A 28 8.28 -52.94 -42.78
CA SER A 28 9.58 -52.67 -42.13
C SER A 28 9.62 -51.27 -41.50
N ALA A 29 10.54 -51.03 -40.56
CA ALA A 29 10.71 -49.73 -39.92
C ALA A 29 11.09 -48.59 -40.91
N SER A 30 11.74 -48.96 -42.03
CA SER A 30 12.18 -48.06 -43.09
C SER A 30 11.15 -47.85 -44.20
N ALA A 31 10.02 -48.57 -44.16
CA ALA A 31 8.95 -48.40 -45.14
C ALA A 31 8.23 -47.05 -44.96
N PRO A 32 7.54 -46.55 -46.00
CA PRO A 32 6.65 -45.40 -45.87
C PRO A 32 5.63 -45.61 -44.74
N LYS A 33 5.39 -44.57 -43.93
CA LYS A 33 4.48 -44.66 -42.79
C LYS A 33 3.04 -44.86 -43.27
N VAL A 34 2.32 -45.78 -42.61
CA VAL A 34 0.92 -46.09 -42.91
C VAL A 34 0.00 -45.27 -42.01
N LYS A 35 -1.07 -44.70 -42.58
CA LYS A 35 -2.12 -44.04 -41.81
C LYS A 35 -3.09 -45.08 -41.24
N LEU A 36 -3.33 -45.03 -39.93
CA LEU A 36 -4.43 -45.77 -39.30
C LEU A 36 -5.69 -44.90 -39.31
N THR A 37 -6.76 -45.37 -39.95
CA THR A 37 -8.02 -44.62 -40.10
C THR A 37 -9.22 -45.44 -39.64
N ASN A 38 -10.34 -44.75 -39.38
CA ASN A 38 -11.58 -45.37 -38.90
C ASN A 38 -11.40 -46.11 -37.56
N LEU A 39 -10.50 -45.58 -36.73
CA LEU A 39 -10.32 -46.02 -35.35
C LEU A 39 -11.45 -45.42 -34.50
N GLN A 40 -12.13 -46.27 -33.74
CA GLN A 40 -13.06 -45.84 -32.70
C GLN A 40 -12.28 -45.11 -31.60
N ASP A 41 -12.85 -44.04 -31.04
CA ASP A 41 -12.26 -43.36 -29.88
C ASP A 41 -11.99 -44.37 -28.75
N GLY A 42 -10.74 -44.44 -28.30
CA GLY A 42 -10.32 -45.37 -27.26
C GLY A 42 -10.91 -44.98 -25.91
N GLU A 43 -11.12 -45.96 -25.04
CA GLU A 43 -11.54 -45.66 -23.67
C GLU A 43 -10.40 -44.92 -22.93
N LEU A 44 -10.70 -43.77 -22.33
CA LEU A 44 -9.74 -43.01 -21.52
C LEU A 44 -9.88 -43.40 -20.04
N SER A 45 -9.18 -44.45 -19.64
CA SER A 45 -9.15 -44.93 -18.24
C SER A 45 -7.75 -45.40 -17.84
N ALA A 46 -7.48 -45.50 -16.53
CA ALA A 46 -6.14 -45.83 -16.00
C ALA A 46 -5.64 -47.23 -16.39
N THR A 47 -6.54 -48.13 -16.80
CA THR A 47 -6.24 -49.50 -17.23
C THR A 47 -6.40 -49.71 -18.73
N SER A 48 -6.79 -48.67 -19.47
CA SER A 48 -7.01 -48.78 -20.91
C SER A 48 -5.69 -49.04 -21.65
N SER A 49 -5.76 -49.89 -22.66
CA SER A 49 -4.68 -50.12 -23.64
C SER A 49 -5.13 -49.75 -25.05
N ASP A 50 -6.24 -49.00 -25.16
CA ASP A 50 -6.79 -48.58 -26.45
C ASP A 50 -5.92 -47.52 -27.10
N ALA A 51 -5.92 -47.49 -28.43
CA ALA A 51 -5.27 -46.44 -29.19
C ALA A 51 -6.11 -45.16 -29.12
N VAL A 52 -5.45 -44.03 -28.84
CA VAL A 52 -6.07 -42.70 -28.82
C VAL A 52 -6.21 -42.16 -30.24
N THR A 53 -7.39 -41.65 -30.60
CA THR A 53 -7.62 -41.06 -31.92
C THR A 53 -7.12 -39.62 -31.99
N GLY A 54 -6.96 -39.11 -33.21
CA GLY A 54 -6.64 -37.69 -33.42
C GLY A 54 -7.71 -36.74 -32.88
N ALA A 55 -8.98 -37.15 -32.81
CA ALA A 55 -10.07 -36.33 -32.27
C ALA A 55 -9.92 -36.14 -30.75
N GLN A 56 -9.57 -37.21 -30.03
CA GLN A 56 -9.34 -37.18 -28.59
C GLN A 56 -8.15 -36.27 -28.23
N LEU A 57 -7.01 -36.39 -28.94
CA LEU A 57 -5.85 -35.53 -28.72
C LEU A 57 -6.13 -34.07 -29.10
N TRP A 58 -6.90 -33.83 -30.17
CA TRP A 58 -7.28 -32.48 -30.58
C TRP A 58 -8.14 -31.79 -29.51
N ASN A 59 -9.09 -32.50 -28.91
CA ASN A 59 -9.90 -31.96 -27.81
C ASN A 59 -9.03 -31.54 -26.61
N THR A 60 -8.05 -32.36 -26.22
CA THR A 60 -7.07 -31.97 -25.19
C THR A 60 -6.28 -30.73 -25.60
N ASN A 61 -5.79 -30.67 -26.85
CA ASN A 61 -5.04 -29.51 -27.33
C ASN A 61 -5.87 -28.22 -27.32
N GLN A 62 -7.19 -28.30 -27.56
CA GLN A 62 -8.08 -27.15 -27.44
C GLN A 62 -8.25 -26.71 -25.98
N GLN A 63 -8.36 -27.65 -25.05
CA GLN A 63 -8.37 -27.32 -23.62
C GLN A 63 -7.06 -26.65 -23.16
N VAL A 64 -5.91 -27.12 -23.66
CA VAL A 64 -4.59 -26.52 -23.40
C VAL A 64 -4.48 -25.12 -24.01
N ALA A 65 -4.96 -24.91 -25.23
CA ALA A 65 -4.98 -23.59 -25.85
C ALA A 65 -5.84 -22.60 -25.04
N ASN A 66 -7.02 -23.04 -24.58
CA ASN A 66 -7.88 -22.23 -23.72
C ASN A 66 -7.22 -21.92 -22.36
N LEU A 67 -6.51 -22.89 -21.77
CA LEU A 67 -5.75 -22.69 -20.54
C LEU A 67 -4.62 -21.67 -20.73
N ASN A 68 -3.86 -21.78 -21.82
CA ASN A 68 -2.80 -20.83 -22.15
C ASN A 68 -3.36 -19.41 -22.29
N GLN A 69 -4.50 -19.25 -22.95
CA GLN A 69 -5.18 -17.96 -23.05
C GLN A 69 -5.62 -17.44 -21.68
N ALA A 70 -6.17 -18.30 -20.81
CA ALA A 70 -6.57 -17.92 -19.46
C ALA A 70 -5.37 -17.44 -18.63
N VAL A 71 -4.22 -18.11 -18.72
CA VAL A 71 -2.97 -17.73 -18.05
C VAL A 71 -2.43 -16.39 -18.58
N GLN A 72 -2.45 -16.18 -19.90
CA GLN A 72 -2.03 -14.91 -20.49
C GLN A 72 -2.94 -13.74 -20.09
N ASN A 73 -4.25 -13.97 -20.03
CA ASN A 73 -5.22 -12.98 -19.54
C ASN A 73 -4.96 -12.66 -18.06
N GLN A 74 -4.68 -13.66 -17.22
CA GLN A 74 -4.31 -13.44 -15.82
C GLN A 74 -3.03 -12.59 -15.67
N GLN A 75 -2.06 -12.71 -16.58
CA GLN A 75 -0.85 -11.89 -16.56
C GLN A 75 -1.10 -10.44 -17.03
N SER A 76 -2.01 -10.23 -17.99
CA SER A 76 -2.16 -8.92 -18.65
C SER A 76 -3.27 -8.05 -18.03
N THR A 77 -4.40 -8.66 -17.65
CA THR A 77 -5.56 -7.97 -17.07
C THR A 77 -5.74 -8.27 -15.59
N GLY A 78 -4.97 -9.23 -15.06
CA GLY A 78 -5.17 -9.76 -13.72
C GLY A 78 -6.42 -10.64 -13.58
N SER A 79 -6.82 -10.94 -12.34
CA SER A 79 -8.07 -11.64 -12.00
C SER A 79 -9.19 -10.65 -11.65
N SER A 80 -10.42 -11.14 -11.45
CA SER A 80 -11.54 -10.30 -10.98
C SER A 80 -11.27 -9.54 -9.67
N ALA A 81 -10.34 -10.03 -8.85
CA ALA A 81 -9.96 -9.43 -7.57
C ALA A 81 -8.68 -8.58 -7.63
N LEU A 82 -7.84 -8.76 -8.65
CA LEU A 82 -6.55 -8.08 -8.76
C LEU A 82 -6.21 -7.83 -10.22
N ALA A 83 -6.33 -6.59 -10.68
CA ALA A 83 -5.86 -6.14 -11.99
C ALA A 83 -4.60 -5.27 -11.82
N ILE A 84 -3.51 -5.65 -12.48
CA ILE A 84 -2.25 -4.90 -12.47
C ILE A 84 -1.90 -4.59 -13.93
N ASP A 85 -2.05 -3.34 -14.33
CA ASP A 85 -1.53 -2.88 -15.60
C ASP A 85 0.00 -2.75 -15.51
N THR A 86 0.70 -3.45 -16.38
CA THR A 86 2.16 -3.37 -16.48
C THR A 86 2.63 -2.46 -17.61
N SER A 87 1.73 -1.94 -18.45
CA SER A 87 1.97 -0.92 -19.50
C SER A 87 3.32 -1.00 -20.24
N GLY A 88 3.80 -2.22 -20.55
CA GLY A 88 5.10 -2.45 -21.20
C GLY A 88 6.34 -2.12 -20.35
N ALA A 89 6.16 -1.79 -19.07
CA ALA A 89 7.23 -1.65 -18.10
C ALA A 89 7.83 -3.03 -17.75
N PRO A 90 9.09 -3.08 -17.25
CA PRO A 90 9.73 -4.32 -16.83
C PRO A 90 8.88 -5.09 -15.80
N ALA A 91 9.17 -6.38 -15.63
CA ALA A 91 8.56 -7.14 -14.54
C ALA A 91 8.86 -6.48 -13.17
N ALA A 92 7.89 -6.54 -12.26
CA ALA A 92 8.11 -6.13 -10.88
C ALA A 92 9.19 -7.04 -10.24
N THR A 93 10.07 -6.47 -9.41
CA THR A 93 11.14 -7.21 -8.73
C THR A 93 11.03 -7.06 -7.22
N ALA A 94 10.94 -8.19 -6.52
CA ALA A 94 11.02 -8.27 -5.07
C ALA A 94 12.29 -9.03 -4.69
N THR A 95 13.33 -8.30 -4.29
CA THR A 95 14.65 -8.87 -3.95
C THR A 95 14.93 -8.88 -2.45
N GLY A 96 14.22 -8.06 -1.67
CA GLY A 96 14.28 -8.10 -0.21
C GLY A 96 13.61 -9.36 0.37
N SER A 97 14.09 -9.82 1.53
CA SER A 97 13.49 -10.96 2.22
C SER A 97 12.07 -10.63 2.67
N GLY A 98 11.06 -11.40 2.23
CA GLY A 98 9.65 -11.12 2.53
C GLY A 98 9.07 -9.89 1.83
N ALA A 99 9.72 -9.39 0.77
CA ALA A 99 9.26 -8.21 0.05
C ALA A 99 8.10 -8.50 -0.93
N ILE A 100 7.32 -7.46 -1.23
CA ILE A 100 6.22 -7.50 -2.21
C ILE A 100 6.43 -6.37 -3.23
N ALA A 101 6.38 -6.69 -4.53
CA ALA A 101 6.41 -5.70 -5.59
C ALA A 101 5.16 -5.85 -6.48
N MET A 102 4.38 -4.78 -6.63
CA MET A 102 3.13 -4.78 -7.40
C MET A 102 3.09 -3.60 -8.36
N GLY A 103 2.92 -3.87 -9.66
CA GLY A 103 2.96 -2.88 -10.74
C GLY A 103 4.20 -3.01 -11.62
N GLY A 104 4.07 -2.71 -12.91
CA GLY A 104 5.21 -2.79 -13.85
C GLY A 104 6.39 -1.93 -13.40
N GLY A 105 7.58 -2.51 -13.35
CA GLY A 105 8.82 -1.86 -12.92
C GLY A 105 8.89 -1.50 -11.43
N ALA A 106 7.95 -1.96 -10.59
CA ALA A 106 8.06 -1.80 -9.14
C ALA A 106 9.26 -2.59 -8.58
N GLN A 107 10.01 -1.98 -7.67
CA GLN A 107 11.24 -2.52 -7.09
C GLN A 107 11.14 -2.52 -5.56
N ALA A 108 11.06 -3.70 -4.95
CA ALA A 108 11.05 -3.88 -3.50
C ALA A 108 12.34 -4.60 -3.06
N SER A 109 13.35 -3.82 -2.70
CA SER A 109 14.68 -4.30 -2.32
C SER A 109 14.95 -4.27 -0.82
N GLY A 110 14.16 -3.53 -0.03
CA GLY A 110 14.22 -3.60 1.43
C GLY A 110 13.60 -4.89 1.98
N ASP A 111 14.15 -5.43 3.08
CA ASP A 111 13.54 -6.58 3.76
C ASP A 111 12.16 -6.22 4.33
N ASN A 112 11.18 -7.12 4.19
CA ASN A 112 9.80 -6.91 4.62
C ASN A 112 9.19 -5.59 4.07
N SER A 113 9.54 -5.24 2.83
CA SER A 113 9.07 -4.01 2.18
C SER A 113 7.98 -4.28 1.14
N VAL A 114 7.22 -3.24 0.80
CA VAL A 114 6.18 -3.28 -0.24
C VAL A 114 6.36 -2.12 -1.20
N ALA A 115 6.59 -2.39 -2.48
CA ALA A 115 6.52 -1.40 -3.57
C ALA A 115 5.16 -1.49 -4.27
N LEU A 116 4.32 -0.46 -4.11
CA LEU A 116 2.94 -0.42 -4.58
C LEU A 116 2.75 0.60 -5.70
N GLY A 117 2.54 0.10 -6.92
CA GLY A 117 2.29 0.87 -8.14
C GLY A 117 3.48 0.87 -9.09
N ALA A 118 3.22 1.09 -10.39
CA ALA A 118 4.25 1.03 -11.43
C ALA A 118 5.45 1.95 -11.13
N GLY A 119 6.68 1.44 -11.27
CA GLY A 119 7.92 2.19 -11.02
C GLY A 119 8.15 2.65 -9.58
N SER A 120 7.40 2.13 -8.60
CA SER A 120 7.64 2.44 -7.18
C SER A 120 8.91 1.76 -6.68
N VAL A 121 9.62 2.40 -5.74
CA VAL A 121 10.88 1.91 -5.17
C VAL A 121 10.73 1.85 -3.65
N ALA A 122 10.83 0.65 -3.08
CA ALA A 122 10.86 0.39 -1.64
C ALA A 122 12.23 -0.21 -1.27
N ASP A 123 13.19 0.65 -0.93
CA ASP A 123 14.59 0.30 -0.68
C ASP A 123 14.96 0.23 0.81
N GLN A 124 13.98 0.48 1.69
CA GLN A 124 14.14 0.44 3.15
C GLN A 124 13.33 -0.69 3.77
N ALA A 125 13.90 -1.32 4.79
CA ALA A 125 13.23 -2.43 5.46
C ALA A 125 11.97 -1.99 6.22
N ASN A 126 10.94 -2.84 6.26
CA ASN A 126 9.66 -2.59 6.95
C ASN A 126 8.92 -1.34 6.47
N THR A 127 8.94 -1.05 5.16
CA THR A 127 8.27 0.12 4.58
C THR A 127 7.30 -0.25 3.46
N VAL A 128 6.30 0.61 3.25
CA VAL A 128 5.44 0.58 2.06
C VAL A 128 5.75 1.84 1.26
N SER A 129 6.29 1.68 0.05
CA SER A 129 6.48 2.78 -0.89
C SER A 129 5.37 2.81 -1.92
N VAL A 130 4.77 3.98 -2.11
CA VAL A 130 3.73 4.23 -3.12
C VAL A 130 4.27 4.97 -4.34
N GLY A 131 5.59 5.13 -4.47
CA GLY A 131 6.21 5.91 -5.53
C GLY A 131 7.73 5.75 -5.55
N SER A 132 8.40 6.71 -6.19
CA SER A 132 9.86 6.82 -6.19
C SER A 132 10.25 8.30 -6.11
N PRO A 133 11.52 8.63 -5.80
CA PRO A 133 11.94 10.03 -5.75
C PRO A 133 11.59 10.79 -7.03
N GLY A 134 10.82 11.88 -6.90
CA GLY A 134 10.32 12.70 -8.01
C GLY A 134 9.08 12.14 -8.73
N ASN A 135 8.58 10.98 -8.32
CA ASN A 135 7.36 10.34 -8.83
C ASN A 135 6.48 9.85 -7.66
N GLU A 136 6.29 10.71 -6.66
CA GLU A 136 5.47 10.41 -5.49
C GLU A 136 3.98 10.32 -5.85
N ARG A 137 3.24 9.52 -5.07
CA ARG A 137 1.78 9.41 -5.20
C ARG A 137 1.08 9.90 -3.95
N ARG A 138 -0.09 10.51 -4.15
CA ARG A 138 -0.98 10.85 -3.04
C ARG A 138 -1.73 9.60 -2.59
N ILE A 139 -1.92 9.46 -1.29
CA ILE A 139 -2.87 8.53 -0.69
C ILE A 139 -4.16 9.31 -0.42
N THR A 140 -5.23 9.00 -1.13
CA THR A 140 -6.50 9.74 -1.07
C THR A 140 -7.59 8.92 -0.38
N ASN A 141 -8.65 9.59 0.08
CA ASN A 141 -9.77 8.96 0.81
C ASN A 141 -9.37 8.26 2.12
N VAL A 142 -8.34 8.80 2.79
CA VAL A 142 -7.91 8.34 4.11
C VAL A 142 -8.88 8.86 5.17
N ALA A 143 -9.54 7.94 5.89
CA ALA A 143 -10.40 8.26 7.01
C ALA A 143 -9.61 8.89 8.19
N ASP A 144 -10.31 9.44 9.16
CA ASP A 144 -9.67 10.05 10.33
C ASP A 144 -9.04 8.96 11.20
N GLY A 145 -7.75 9.12 11.53
CA GLY A 145 -7.04 8.20 12.42
C GLY A 145 -7.58 8.25 13.85
N GLN A 146 -7.66 7.10 14.51
CA GLN A 146 -8.18 6.93 15.87
C GLN A 146 -7.13 6.35 16.82
N GLY A 147 -6.33 5.40 16.33
CA GLY A 147 -5.23 4.78 17.06
C GLY A 147 -3.91 5.56 16.96
N PRO A 148 -2.93 5.27 17.84
CA PRO A 148 -1.63 5.94 17.85
C PRO A 148 -0.77 5.66 16.61
N THR A 149 -1.09 4.61 15.84
CA THR A 149 -0.36 4.19 14.62
C THR A 149 -1.17 4.40 13.34
N ASP A 150 -2.29 5.13 13.41
CA ASP A 150 -3.11 5.40 12.25
C ASP A 150 -2.55 6.59 11.45
N ALA A 151 -2.76 6.57 10.13
CA ALA A 151 -2.44 7.70 9.29
C ALA A 151 -3.34 8.92 9.60
N VAL A 152 -2.77 10.11 9.57
CA VAL A 152 -3.49 11.39 9.74
C VAL A 152 -3.80 11.97 8.36
N ASN A 153 -5.05 12.37 8.13
CA ASN A 153 -5.42 13.07 6.90
C ASN A 153 -5.31 14.60 7.02
N MET A 154 -5.45 15.30 5.88
CA MET A 154 -5.30 16.76 5.83
C MET A 154 -6.31 17.53 6.70
N ARG A 155 -7.50 16.98 6.95
CA ARG A 155 -8.52 17.65 7.78
C ARG A 155 -8.09 17.67 9.24
N GLN A 156 -7.67 16.52 9.78
CA GLN A 156 -7.15 16.42 11.13
C GLN A 156 -5.90 17.30 11.31
N PHE A 157 -4.99 17.30 10.32
CA PHE A 157 -3.80 18.16 10.34
C PHE A 157 -4.16 19.67 10.40
N GLN A 158 -5.07 20.13 9.54
CA GLN A 158 -5.51 21.53 9.52
C GLN A 158 -6.25 21.94 10.80
N GLN A 159 -7.07 21.06 11.36
CA GLN A 159 -7.74 21.29 12.65
C GLN A 159 -6.74 21.40 13.80
N GLY A 160 -5.72 20.53 13.84
CA GLY A 160 -4.62 20.61 14.79
C GLY A 160 -3.87 21.93 14.70
N LEU A 161 -3.47 22.33 13.49
CA LEU A 161 -2.82 23.63 13.25
C LEU A 161 -3.70 24.82 13.66
N GLY A 162 -5.01 24.77 13.38
CA GLY A 162 -5.94 25.82 13.79
C GLY A 162 -6.04 25.96 15.31
N SER A 163 -5.97 24.83 16.03
CA SER A 163 -5.99 24.81 17.50
C SER A 163 -4.70 25.38 18.08
N VAL A 164 -3.54 25.00 17.53
CA VAL A 164 -2.23 25.56 17.92
C VAL A 164 -2.18 27.07 17.67
N ALA A 165 -2.61 27.52 16.49
CA ALA A 165 -2.63 28.95 16.15
C ALA A 165 -3.54 29.74 17.08
N ARG A 166 -4.73 29.22 17.39
CA ARG A 166 -5.67 29.84 18.34
C ARG A 166 -5.03 30.00 19.71
N ASN A 167 -4.47 28.93 20.28
CA ASN A 167 -3.85 28.97 21.60
C ASN A 167 -2.69 29.97 21.64
N ALA A 168 -1.82 29.97 20.61
CA ALA A 168 -0.69 30.89 20.52
C ALA A 168 -1.15 32.36 20.41
N TYR A 169 -2.07 32.67 19.51
CA TYR A 169 -2.53 34.05 19.30
C TYR A 169 -3.33 34.60 20.49
N SER A 170 -4.14 33.76 21.11
CA SER A 170 -4.83 34.07 22.36
C SER A 170 -3.84 34.33 23.52
N GLY A 171 -2.75 33.54 23.62
CA GLY A 171 -1.69 33.78 24.59
C GLY A 171 -0.94 35.11 24.37
N VAL A 172 -0.64 35.47 23.12
CA VAL A 172 0.00 36.78 22.81
C VAL A 172 -0.93 37.95 23.15
N ALA A 173 -2.23 37.83 22.86
CA ALA A 173 -3.21 38.84 23.24
C ALA A 173 -3.28 39.00 24.76
N ALA A 174 -3.26 37.89 25.52
CA ALA A 174 -3.25 37.91 26.98
C ALA A 174 -1.97 38.54 27.55
N ALA A 175 -0.81 38.23 26.98
CA ALA A 175 0.45 38.87 27.35
C ALA A 175 0.42 40.38 27.08
N THR A 176 -0.14 40.80 25.94
CA THR A 176 -0.28 42.22 25.60
C THR A 176 -1.20 42.92 26.60
N ALA A 177 -2.32 42.31 26.98
CA ALA A 177 -3.21 42.83 28.01
C ALA A 177 -2.48 42.99 29.36
N LEU A 178 -1.69 42.01 29.79
CA LEU A 178 -0.93 42.06 31.05
C LEU A 178 0.04 43.25 31.13
N THR A 179 0.65 43.64 29.99
CA THR A 179 1.57 44.79 29.95
C THR A 179 0.87 46.13 30.18
N MET A 180 -0.40 46.24 29.80
CA MET A 180 -1.18 47.48 29.86
C MET A 180 -1.92 47.68 31.20
N ILE A 181 -1.76 46.77 32.17
CA ILE A 181 -2.34 46.94 33.51
C ILE A 181 -1.66 48.12 34.22
N PRO A 182 -2.42 49.14 34.68
CA PRO A 182 -1.87 50.29 35.39
C PRO A 182 -1.07 49.91 36.64
N GLU A 183 -0.01 50.67 36.92
CA GLU A 183 0.80 50.51 38.13
C GLU A 183 0.32 51.39 39.29
N VAL A 184 0.76 51.05 40.50
CA VAL A 184 0.53 51.85 41.71
C VAL A 184 1.27 53.21 41.65
N ASP A 185 0.49 54.28 41.82
CA ASP A 185 0.98 55.66 41.83
C ASP A 185 1.93 55.96 43.01
N PRO A 186 2.80 57.00 42.90
CA PRO A 186 3.60 57.49 44.02
C PRO A 186 2.74 57.87 45.24
N GLY A 187 3.15 57.41 46.43
CA GLY A 187 2.42 57.66 47.68
C GLY A 187 1.21 56.74 47.94
N LYS A 188 0.90 55.81 47.03
CA LYS A 188 -0.09 54.74 47.22
C LYS A 188 0.61 53.39 47.41
N THR A 189 -0.06 52.47 48.12
CA THR A 189 0.50 51.15 48.50
C THR A 189 0.03 50.01 47.60
N LEU A 190 -1.18 50.10 47.03
CA LEU A 190 -1.80 49.05 46.21
C LEU A 190 -2.60 49.66 45.05
N ALA A 191 -2.55 49.01 43.89
CA ALA A 191 -3.44 49.26 42.76
C ALA A 191 -3.91 47.94 42.15
N VAL A 192 -5.16 47.89 41.70
CA VAL A 192 -5.74 46.78 40.93
C VAL A 192 -6.21 47.35 39.61
N GLY A 193 -5.88 46.66 38.51
CA GLY A 193 -6.19 47.12 37.17
C GLY A 193 -6.72 46.01 36.28
N ILE A 194 -7.48 46.43 35.28
CA ILE A 194 -7.94 45.60 34.17
C ILE A 194 -7.39 46.16 32.87
N ALA A 195 -7.02 45.29 31.94
CA ALA A 195 -6.51 45.69 30.64
C ALA A 195 -7.03 44.75 29.55
N GLY A 196 -7.12 45.24 28.33
CA GLY A 196 -7.50 44.47 27.14
C GLY A 196 -6.32 44.32 26.19
N GLY A 197 -6.28 43.21 25.45
CA GLY A 197 -5.28 42.95 24.41
C GLY A 197 -5.94 42.32 23.19
N ASN A 198 -5.45 42.69 22.00
CA ASN A 198 -5.87 42.09 20.74
C ASN A 198 -4.64 41.71 19.91
N TYR A 199 -4.68 40.51 19.31
CA TYR A 199 -3.67 40.08 18.36
C TYR A 199 -4.30 39.22 17.27
N LYS A 200 -4.19 39.65 16.00
CA LYS A 200 -4.74 38.94 14.83
C LYS A 200 -6.21 38.53 15.00
N GLY A 201 -7.03 39.38 15.62
CA GLY A 201 -8.45 39.11 15.86
C GLY A 201 -8.76 38.31 17.13
N TYR A 202 -7.75 37.79 17.83
CA TYR A 202 -7.92 37.15 19.14
C TYR A 202 -7.86 38.19 20.25
N GLN A 203 -8.81 38.13 21.17
CA GLN A 203 -8.93 39.07 22.29
C GLN A 203 -8.60 38.37 23.60
N ALA A 204 -8.06 39.14 24.53
CA ALA A 204 -7.84 38.73 25.91
C ALA A 204 -8.04 39.91 26.85
N VAL A 205 -8.39 39.59 28.10
CA VAL A 205 -8.53 40.55 29.19
C VAL A 205 -7.60 40.13 30.30
N ALA A 206 -6.83 41.06 30.85
CA ALA A 206 -5.97 40.80 31.98
C ALA A 206 -6.41 41.56 33.22
N LEU A 207 -6.28 40.91 34.36
CA LEU A 207 -6.50 41.43 35.70
C LEU A 207 -5.18 41.34 36.44
N GLY A 208 -4.82 42.39 37.17
CA GLY A 208 -3.60 42.35 37.95
C GLY A 208 -3.59 43.33 39.09
N ALA A 209 -2.68 43.07 40.02
CA ALA A 209 -2.42 43.91 41.17
C ALA A 209 -0.95 44.32 41.17
N SER A 210 -0.70 45.57 41.50
CA SER A 210 0.65 46.06 41.79
C SER A 210 0.70 46.66 43.18
N ALA A 211 1.79 46.41 43.89
CA ALA A 211 2.00 46.90 45.24
C ALA A 211 3.37 47.56 45.36
N ARG A 212 3.42 48.67 46.09
CA ARG A 212 4.65 49.35 46.47
C ARG A 212 4.99 48.94 47.90
N ILE A 213 6.05 48.15 48.05
CA ILE A 213 6.46 47.58 49.34
C ILE A 213 7.29 48.60 50.13
N THR A 214 8.21 49.28 49.45
CA THR A 214 8.99 50.41 50.00
C THR A 214 9.00 51.55 48.98
N ALA A 215 9.58 52.70 49.33
CA ALA A 215 9.70 53.82 48.38
C ALA A 215 10.40 53.40 47.06
N ASN A 216 11.27 52.40 47.15
CA ASN A 216 12.16 51.93 46.09
C ASN A 216 11.73 50.58 45.49
N LEU A 217 10.90 49.77 46.16
CA LEU A 217 10.51 48.42 45.72
C LEU A 217 9.04 48.35 45.29
N LYS A 218 8.81 47.89 44.06
CA LYS A 218 7.47 47.56 43.53
C LYS A 218 7.38 46.11 43.10
N VAL A 219 6.18 45.54 43.22
CA VAL A 219 5.83 44.22 42.69
C VAL A 219 4.55 44.31 41.87
N LYS A 220 4.43 43.48 40.84
CA LYS A 220 3.25 43.34 39.98
C LYS A 220 2.95 41.87 39.78
N ILE A 221 1.68 41.51 39.87
CA ILE A 221 1.17 40.19 39.51
C ILE A 221 -0.03 40.38 38.59
N GLY A 222 -0.27 39.44 37.68
CA GLY A 222 -1.44 39.49 36.83
C GLY A 222 -1.76 38.15 36.18
N ALA A 223 -3.02 38.01 35.78
CA ALA A 223 -3.54 36.92 35.00
C ALA A 223 -4.23 37.48 33.75
N GLY A 224 -3.89 36.98 32.57
CA GLY A 224 -4.54 37.26 31.29
C GLY A 224 -5.44 36.10 30.92
N ILE A 225 -6.72 36.38 30.66
CA ILE A 225 -7.74 35.40 30.30
C ILE A 225 -8.11 35.63 28.84
N SER A 226 -8.10 34.56 28.05
CA SER A 226 -8.46 34.57 26.63
C SER A 226 -9.45 33.45 26.32
N ALA A 227 -10.00 33.42 25.10
CA ALA A 227 -10.92 32.37 24.68
C ALA A 227 -10.30 30.96 24.63
N ALA A 228 -8.97 30.86 24.65
CA ALA A 228 -8.25 29.59 24.49
C ALA A 228 -7.55 29.12 25.76
N ASP A 229 -6.98 30.04 26.54
CA ASP A 229 -6.23 29.70 27.76
C ASP A 229 -6.07 30.91 28.71
N THR A 230 -5.56 30.65 29.92
CA THR A 230 -5.18 31.66 30.92
C THR A 230 -3.67 31.74 31.08
N THR A 231 -3.12 32.94 31.00
CA THR A 231 -1.69 33.24 31.17
C THR A 231 -1.47 33.96 32.49
N TYR A 232 -0.37 33.70 33.20
CA TYR A 232 -0.04 34.37 34.45
C TYR A 232 1.35 35.00 34.36
N GLY A 233 1.55 36.12 35.05
CA GLY A 233 2.84 36.81 35.11
C GLY A 233 3.04 37.50 36.44
N ALA A 234 4.30 37.57 36.88
CA ALA A 234 4.71 38.33 38.04
C ALA A 234 6.05 39.03 37.75
N GLY A 235 6.26 40.19 38.36
CA GLY A 235 7.49 40.96 38.21
C GLY A 235 7.73 41.85 39.43
N ALA A 236 8.98 42.25 39.62
CA ALA A 236 9.38 43.18 40.66
C ALA A 236 10.40 44.18 40.09
N SER A 237 10.43 45.38 40.63
CA SER A 237 11.40 46.41 40.26
C SER A 237 11.91 47.14 41.49
N TYR A 238 13.18 47.53 41.46
CA TYR A 238 13.85 48.30 42.50
C TYR A 238 14.48 49.55 41.86
N GLN A 239 14.25 50.73 42.44
CA GLN A 239 14.80 52.02 41.99
C GLN A 239 15.77 52.57 43.04
N TRP A 240 16.86 53.22 42.64
CA TRP A 240 17.82 53.89 43.53
C TRP A 240 18.00 55.35 43.15
#